data_AF-A0A432FLX0-F1
#
_entry.id   AF-A0A432FLX0-F1
#
_cell.length_a   1.000
_cell.length_b   1.000
_cell.length_c   1.000
_cell.angle_alpha   90.00
_cell.angle_beta   90.00
_cell.angle_gamma   90.00
#
_symmetry.space_group_name_H-M   'P 1'
#
loop_
_entity.id
_entity.type
_entity.pdbx_description
1 polymer ?
#
loop_
_entity_poly.entity_id
_entity_poly.type
_entity_poly.pdbx_seq_one_letter_code
_entity_poly.pdbx_strand_id
1 'polypeptide(L)'
;MGLVVGIGLAAASKIFYVYVDPQILAVDDALPGANCGGCGYPGCGSNAEAIVAGKSPPNSCVAAGPDVAEAIAAIMGMSIEAKEPDIARPGCTYGVKDADIKYIYDGLATNQRNDCFV
;
A
#
# COMPACT_ATOMS: atom_id res chain seq x y z
N MET A 1 30.66 -12.91 24.58
CA MET A 1 29.81 -11.76 24.19
C MET A 1 28.62 -12.17 23.33
N GLY A 2 28.79 -12.99 22.28
CA GLY A 2 27.65 -13.47 21.46
C GLY A 2 26.56 -14.21 22.24
N LEU A 3 26.91 -15.04 23.22
CA LEU A 3 25.93 -15.76 24.05
C LEU A 3 25.04 -14.82 24.88
N VAL A 4 25.63 -13.77 25.46
CA VAL A 4 24.91 -12.80 26.30
C VAL A 4 23.97 -11.96 25.45
N VAL A 5 24.44 -11.52 24.27
CA VAL A 5 23.60 -10.79 23.31
C VAL A 5 22.47 -11.67 22.77
N GLY A 6 22.74 -12.95 22.49
CA GLY A 6 21.72 -13.90 22.02
C GLY A 6 20.62 -14.16 23.05
N ILE A 7 20.98 -14.33 24.33
CA ILE A 7 20.01 -14.47 25.43
C ILE A 7 19.19 -13.18 25.58
N GLY A 8 19.83 -12.01 25.49
CA GLY A 8 19.15 -10.71 25.54
C GLY A 8 18.12 -10.54 24.43
N LEU A 9 18.48 -10.91 23.18
CA LEU A 9 17.57 -10.86 22.03
C LEU A 9 16.42 -11.86 22.15
N ALA A 10 16.68 -13.07 22.63
CA ALA A 10 15.64 -14.09 22.85
C ALA A 10 14.62 -13.65 23.92
N ALA A 11 15.09 -13.04 25.01
CA ALA A 11 14.22 -12.49 26.04
C ALA A 11 13.37 -11.32 25.50
N ALA A 12 13.98 -10.40 24.74
CA ALA A 12 13.27 -9.30 24.11
C ALA A 12 12.19 -9.79 23.13
N SER A 13 12.51 -10.76 22.27
CA SER A 13 11.54 -11.33 21.30
C SER A 13 10.30 -11.92 21.97
N LYS A 14 10.44 -12.51 23.16
CA LYS A 14 9.32 -13.09 23.89
C LYS A 14 8.52 -12.05 24.68
N ILE A 15 9.18 -11.02 25.20
CA ILE A 15 8.54 -9.93 25.95
C ILE A 15 7.75 -9.00 25.01
N PHE A 16 8.29 -8.71 23.83
CA PHE A 16 7.66 -7.83 22.84
C PHE A 16 6.83 -8.59 21.80
N TYR A 17 6.44 -9.84 22.10
CA TYR A 17 5.56 -10.60 21.21
C TYR A 17 4.15 -10.00 21.25
N VAL A 18 3.74 -9.37 20.14
CA VAL A 18 2.38 -8.86 19.95
C VAL A 18 1.56 -9.96 19.30
N TYR A 19 0.42 -10.31 19.93
CA TYR A 19 -0.53 -11.25 19.34
C TYR A 19 -1.24 -10.58 18.17
N VAL A 20 -1.12 -11.18 16.97
CA VAL A 20 -1.81 -10.73 15.76
C VAL A 20 -2.98 -11.66 15.51
N ASP A 21 -4.16 -11.11 15.24
CA ASP A 21 -5.35 -11.90 14.89
C ASP A 21 -5.07 -12.69 13.59
N PRO A 22 -5.36 -14.01 13.55
CA PRO A 22 -5.14 -14.82 12.34
C PRO A 22 -5.90 -14.31 11.12
N GLN A 23 -7.01 -13.58 11.29
CA GLN A 23 -7.72 -12.97 10.16
C GLN A 23 -6.95 -11.81 9.55
N ILE A 24 -6.24 -11.01 10.35
CA ILE A 24 -5.42 -9.89 9.86
C ILE A 24 -4.28 -10.44 9.00
N LEU A 25 -3.62 -11.52 9.45
CA LEU A 25 -2.56 -12.18 8.69
C LEU A 25 -3.07 -12.74 7.36
N ALA A 26 -4.24 -13.39 7.36
CA ALA A 26 -4.84 -13.92 6.14
C ALA A 26 -5.19 -12.83 5.11
N VAL A 27 -5.67 -11.67 5.58
CA VAL A 27 -5.96 -10.52 4.70
C VAL A 27 -4.67 -9.85 4.22
N ASP A 28 -3.65 -9.73 5.08
CA ASP A 28 -2.35 -9.15 4.71
C ASP A 28 -1.62 -10.01 3.67
N ASP A 29 -1.66 -11.33 3.81
CA ASP A 29 -1.10 -12.28 2.83
C ASP A 29 -1.83 -12.24 1.48
N ALA A 30 -3.12 -11.89 1.46
CA ALA A 30 -3.87 -11.72 0.22
C ALA A 30 -3.56 -10.38 -0.48
N LEU A 31 -3.09 -9.37 0.26
CA LEU A 31 -2.76 -8.06 -0.29
C LEU A 31 -1.43 -8.10 -1.06
N PRO A 32 -1.24 -7.23 -2.07
CA PRO A 32 -0.02 -7.20 -2.88
C PRO A 32 1.25 -6.74 -2.14
N GLY A 33 1.19 -6.39 -0.85
CA GLY A 33 2.36 -5.99 -0.05
C GLY A 33 3.07 -4.70 -0.50
N ALA A 34 2.46 -3.92 -1.41
CA ALA A 34 3.10 -2.78 -2.07
C ALA A 34 3.34 -1.57 -1.16
N ASN A 35 2.62 -1.47 -0.02
CA ASN A 35 2.73 -0.36 0.94
C ASN A 35 2.69 1.05 0.30
N CYS A 36 1.87 1.21 -0.76
CA CYS A 36 1.84 2.42 -1.58
C CYS A 36 0.99 3.56 -1.00
N GLY A 37 0.19 3.29 0.04
CA GLY A 37 -0.68 4.28 0.67
C GLY A 37 -1.89 4.73 -0.15
N GLY A 38 -2.13 4.15 -1.33
CA GLY A 38 -3.25 4.53 -2.22
C GLY A 38 -4.63 4.32 -1.59
N CYS A 39 -4.74 3.41 -0.62
CA CYS A 39 -5.96 3.15 0.14
C CYS A 39 -6.17 4.09 1.35
N GLY A 40 -5.26 5.04 1.60
CA GLY A 40 -5.34 5.96 2.73
C GLY A 40 -4.76 5.43 4.05
N TYR A 41 -4.16 4.23 4.04
CA TYR A 41 -3.48 3.63 5.19
C TYR A 41 -1.96 3.62 4.98
N PRO A 42 -1.14 3.76 6.04
CA PRO A 42 0.31 3.86 5.93
C PRO A 42 0.98 2.57 5.39
N GLY A 43 0.31 1.42 5.43
CA GLY A 43 0.80 0.16 4.88
C GLY A 43 -0.28 -0.90 4.68
N CYS A 44 0.09 -2.01 4.04
CA CYS A 44 -0.79 -3.15 3.79
C CYS A 44 -1.31 -3.76 5.09
N GLY A 45 -0.45 -3.99 6.09
CA GLY A 45 -0.86 -4.52 7.38
C GLY A 45 -1.88 -3.62 8.10
N SER A 46 -1.69 -2.31 8.07
CA SER A 46 -2.67 -1.36 8.63
C SER A 46 -3.99 -1.34 7.86
N ASN A 47 -3.96 -1.59 6.54
CA ASN A 47 -5.18 -1.76 5.76
C ASN A 47 -5.87 -3.08 6.11
N ALA A 48 -5.12 -4.18 6.26
CA ALA A 48 -5.66 -5.48 6.68
C ALA A 48 -6.32 -5.39 8.06
N GLU A 49 -5.68 -4.72 9.02
CA GLU A 49 -6.27 -4.40 10.33
C GLU A 49 -7.58 -3.60 10.21
N ALA A 50 -7.59 -2.58 9.35
CA ALA A 50 -8.77 -1.75 9.14
C ALA A 50 -9.92 -2.50 8.44
N ILE A 51 -9.59 -3.41 7.53
CA ILE A 51 -10.54 -4.30 6.86
C ILE A 51 -11.18 -5.25 7.89
N VAL A 52 -10.37 -5.95 8.69
CA VAL A 52 -10.87 -6.84 9.76
C VAL A 52 -11.67 -6.08 10.81
N ALA A 53 -11.28 -4.84 11.15
CA ALA A 53 -12.02 -3.97 12.06
C ALA A 53 -13.30 -3.36 11.45
N GLY A 54 -13.62 -3.64 10.18
CA GLY A 54 -14.80 -3.10 9.49
C GLY A 54 -14.74 -1.60 9.19
N LYS A 55 -13.56 -0.97 9.29
CA LYS A 55 -13.33 0.45 8.97
C LYS A 55 -13.05 0.69 7.49
N SER A 56 -12.66 -0.35 6.77
CA SER A 56 -12.27 -0.31 5.36
C SER A 56 -12.96 -1.46 4.59
N PRO A 57 -13.48 -1.24 3.38
CA PRO A 57 -14.07 -2.31 2.60
C PRO A 57 -13.00 -3.29 2.05
N PRO A 58 -13.36 -4.54 1.71
CA PRO A 58 -12.43 -5.54 1.15
C PRO A 58 -11.76 -5.11 -0.16
N ASN A 59 -12.39 -4.19 -0.91
CA ASN A 59 -11.91 -3.64 -2.18
C ASN A 59 -11.16 -2.29 -2.02
N SER A 60 -10.72 -1.95 -0.79
CA SER A 60 -10.08 -0.66 -0.49
C SER A 60 -8.72 -0.47 -1.16
N CYS A 61 -8.03 -1.55 -1.52
CA CYS A 61 -6.70 -1.46 -2.12
C CYS A 61 -6.78 -1.07 -3.59
N VAL A 62 -6.39 0.17 -3.91
CA VAL A 62 -6.37 0.72 -5.29
C VAL A 62 -5.40 -0.03 -6.20
N ALA A 63 -4.36 -0.64 -5.63
CA ALA A 63 -3.37 -1.43 -6.37
C ALA A 63 -3.78 -2.90 -6.57
N ALA A 64 -4.85 -3.36 -5.92
CA ALA A 64 -5.30 -4.73 -5.98
C ALA A 64 -6.45 -4.88 -6.99
N GLY A 65 -6.44 -5.98 -7.75
CA GLY A 65 -7.52 -6.32 -8.68
C GLY A 65 -8.76 -6.89 -7.99
N PRO A 66 -9.84 -7.13 -8.74
CA PRO A 66 -11.07 -7.72 -8.23
C PRO A 66 -10.84 -9.10 -7.60
N ASP A 67 -9.94 -9.91 -8.16
CA ASP A 67 -9.61 -11.25 -7.67
C ASP A 67 -9.11 -11.24 -6.21
N VAL A 68 -8.32 -10.23 -5.84
CA VAL A 68 -7.80 -10.06 -4.48
C VAL A 68 -8.92 -9.61 -3.54
N ALA A 69 -9.81 -8.73 -3.99
CA ALA A 69 -10.96 -8.31 -3.20
C ALA A 69 -11.87 -9.52 -2.89
N GLU A 70 -12.14 -10.37 -3.89
CA GLU A 70 -12.91 -11.62 -3.74
C GLU A 70 -12.30 -12.56 -2.70
N ALA A 71 -10.98 -12.77 -2.75
CA ALA A 71 -10.27 -13.57 -1.77
C ALA A 71 -10.41 -12.99 -0.34
N ILE A 72 -10.22 -11.68 -0.18
CA ILE A 72 -10.34 -11.00 1.12
C ILE A 72 -11.77 -11.12 1.68
N ALA A 73 -12.79 -11.00 0.84
CA ALA A 73 -14.16 -11.10 1.33
C ALA A 73 -14.60 -12.53 1.62
N ALA A 74 -14.05 -13.53 0.92
CA ALA A 74 -14.21 -14.93 1.29
C ALA A 74 -13.62 -15.20 2.69
N ILE A 75 -12.47 -14.59 3.03
CA ILE A 75 -11.86 -14.67 4.36
C ILE A 75 -12.73 -13.99 5.43
N MET A 76 -13.37 -12.87 5.09
CA MET A 76 -14.25 -12.12 6.00
C MET A 76 -15.69 -12.64 6.07
N GLY A 77 -16.11 -13.51 5.15
CA GLY A 77 -17.49 -13.98 5.05
C GLY A 77 -18.49 -12.88 4.66
N MET A 78 -18.04 -11.82 3.96
CA MET A 78 -18.86 -10.67 3.56
C MET A 78 -19.11 -10.68 2.05
N SER A 79 -20.27 -10.17 1.60
CA SER A 79 -20.55 -9.94 0.17
C SER A 79 -19.91 -8.64 -0.28
N ILE A 80 -19.17 -8.66 -1.39
CA ILE A 80 -18.54 -7.45 -1.96
C ILE A 80 -19.46 -6.82 -2.99
N GLU A 81 -19.64 -5.50 -2.92
CA GLU A 81 -20.01 -4.71 -4.10
C GLU A 81 -18.73 -4.33 -4.85
N ALA A 82 -18.64 -4.75 -6.11
CA ALA A 82 -17.54 -4.35 -6.98
C ALA A 82 -17.48 -2.82 -7.08
N LYS A 83 -16.38 -2.22 -6.62
CA LYS A 83 -16.16 -0.78 -6.74
C LYS A 83 -15.50 -0.52 -8.09
N GLU A 84 -16.04 0.43 -8.84
CA GLU A 84 -15.43 0.88 -10.08
C GLU A 84 -14.03 1.47 -9.79
N PRO A 85 -13.03 1.19 -10.64
CA PRO A 85 -11.70 1.72 -10.44
C PRO A 85 -11.73 3.25 -10.53
N ASP A 86 -11.17 3.90 -9.51
CA ASP A 86 -10.94 5.35 -9.54
C ASP A 86 -9.87 5.66 -10.60
N ILE A 87 -10.31 6.05 -11.79
CA ILE A 87 -9.39 6.43 -12.88
C ILE A 87 -8.92 7.85 -12.63
N ALA A 88 -7.67 8.00 -12.16
CA ALA A 88 -7.00 9.28 -12.14
C ALA A 88 -6.81 9.77 -13.59
N ARG A 89 -7.56 10.80 -13.97
CA ARG A 89 -7.28 11.58 -15.18
C ARG A 89 -6.27 12.65 -14.78
N PRO A 90 -4.96 12.51 -15.07
CA PRO A 90 -4.07 13.64 -14.96
C PRO A 90 -4.67 14.73 -15.86
N GLY A 91 -4.96 15.92 -15.31
CA GLY A 91 -5.57 17.03 -16.04
C GLY A 91 -4.72 17.58 -17.19
N CYS A 92 -3.69 16.85 -17.61
CA CYS A 92 -2.82 17.13 -18.74
C CYS A 92 -3.53 16.64 -20.01
N THR A 93 -4.34 17.52 -20.59
CA THR A 93 -5.09 17.28 -21.83
C THR A 93 -4.29 17.52 -23.11
N TYR A 94 -3.11 18.14 -23.01
CA TYR A 94 -2.36 18.63 -24.17
C TYR A 94 -0.90 18.14 -24.15
N GLY A 95 -0.29 18.01 -25.34
CA GLY A 95 1.11 17.60 -25.47
C GLY A 95 2.06 18.70 -25.01
N VAL A 96 3.33 18.33 -24.78
CA VAL A 96 4.40 19.26 -24.32
C VAL A 96 4.54 20.55 -25.12
N LYS A 97 4.10 20.58 -26.39
CA LYS A 97 4.13 21.77 -27.25
C LYS A 97 3.03 22.78 -26.94
N ASP A 98 1.93 22.31 -26.39
CA ASP A 98 0.69 23.07 -26.15
C ASP A 98 0.47 23.33 -24.65
N ALA A 99 1.29 22.75 -23.78
CA ALA A 99 1.23 22.94 -22.34
C ALA A 99 1.93 24.25 -21.92
N ASP A 100 1.26 25.05 -21.10
CA ASP A 100 1.84 26.26 -20.51
C ASP A 100 2.99 25.91 -19.57
N ILE A 101 4.21 26.35 -19.91
CA ILE A 101 5.40 26.16 -19.07
C ILE A 101 5.29 27.10 -17.87
N LYS A 102 4.90 26.57 -16.71
CA LYS A 102 4.81 27.36 -15.47
C LYS A 102 6.17 27.70 -14.87
N TYR A 103 7.17 26.82 -15.05
CA TYR A 103 8.51 26.99 -14.50
C TYR A 103 9.55 26.37 -15.43
N ILE A 104 10.70 27.02 -15.57
CA ILE A 104 11.89 26.45 -16.21
C ILE A 104 12.79 25.96 -15.07
N TYR A 105 12.91 24.64 -14.93
CA TYR A 105 13.78 24.03 -13.94
C TYR A 105 15.15 23.75 -14.56
N ASP A 106 16.13 24.61 -14.28
CA ASP A 106 17.55 24.30 -14.50
C ASP A 106 18.01 23.38 -13.37
N GLY A 107 17.94 22.06 -13.61
CA GLY A 107 18.39 21.05 -12.65
C GLY A 107 19.87 21.18 -12.27
N LEU A 108 20.30 20.39 -11.29
CA LEU A 108 21.71 20.31 -10.92
C LEU A 108 22.50 19.63 -12.06
N ALA A 109 23.64 20.23 -12.44
CA ALA A 109 24.46 19.85 -13.59
C ALA A 109 25.24 18.52 -13.42
N THR A 110 24.53 17.43 -13.09
CA THR A 110 25.11 16.09 -12.97
C THR A 110 24.22 15.07 -13.67
N ASN A 111 24.49 14.85 -14.96
CA ASN A 111 24.20 13.65 -15.75
C ASN A 111 22.99 12.78 -15.34
N GLN A 112 21.77 13.30 -15.37
CA GLN A 112 20.58 12.46 -15.36
C GLN A 112 19.53 12.92 -16.36
N ARG A 113 19.26 11.97 -17.27
CA ARG A 113 18.20 11.83 -18.27
C ARG A 113 17.06 12.86 -18.14
N ASN A 114 16.84 13.61 -19.22
CA ASN A 114 15.73 14.54 -19.44
C ASN A 114 14.39 13.80 -19.56
N ASP A 115 13.99 13.08 -18.52
CA ASP A 115 12.72 12.38 -18.49
C ASP A 115 11.71 13.34 -17.86
N CYS A 116 11.01 14.05 -18.74
CA CYS A 116 9.95 15.00 -18.45
C CYS A 116 8.97 14.45 -17.41
N PHE A 117 8.85 15.15 -16.28
CA PHE A 117 7.65 15.13 -15.46
C PHE A 117 6.67 16.14 -16.08
N VAL A 118 5.65 15.62 -16.75
CA VAL A 118 4.50 16.38 -17.27
C VAL A 118 3.51 16.65 -16.15
#